data_AF-A0A3Q0GVL2-F1
#
_entry.id   AF-A0A3Q0GVL2-F1
#
_cell.length_a   1.000
_cell.length_b   1.000
_cell.length_c   1.000
_cell.angle_alpha   90.00
_cell.angle_beta   90.00
_cell.angle_gamma   90.00
#
_symmetry.space_group_name_H-M   'P 1'
#
loop_
_entity.id
_entity.type
_entity.pdbx_description
1 polymer ?
#
loop_
_entity_poly.entity_id
_entity_poly.type
_entity_poly.pdbx_seq_one_letter_code
_entity_poly.pdbx_strand_id
1 'polypeptide(L)'
;MIIMVNIILVPLWTAMAIQPNLLQAKGIQVLPPVNFTLTVTALAEVLLHWKPNPDQQQNYTVIYDVEIISPVQEMYDTKHTHSTRTVVLHDGFSAQIRTLLFYNSSKIGSEWVTEELPALAGDAETSVTNLFCIVYTASYNTPSLHCNWFAGKQAPTDTVYLLFYRYNNYTEQCPDYLQDKWQRNVGCRFSKTYIDPKQIGTLIIIHVNGSSKHAAIKPLEQLFNQDTIEKINPPRNVTISLEQNDTLVTWEKPISPLSKAWFCYEVIIHNLKTGTNQLSKSTSNDFKFRMDVTSRYSIQIRANRQYNEGFWSEWTDPLFIGEEQKKNQVGWVLILVTVTTCFITLFIAMACKMCHLWSRLFPPIPTPKNNLKDLFSAKDYEIRYNFSLAPHRECYTRARTYTSETETEVGSYIDDLGSYNEDLYCEVLEDSVI
;
A
#
# COMPACT_ATOMS: atom_id res chain seq x y z
N MET A 1 57.54 -66.00 36.13
CA MET A 1 56.15 -66.25 35.72
C MET A 1 55.38 -64.95 35.78
N ILE A 2 55.49 -64.13 34.73
CA ILE A 2 54.66 -62.94 34.47
C ILE A 2 54.46 -62.97 32.95
N ILE A 3 53.28 -63.40 32.52
CA ILE A 3 52.87 -63.44 31.12
C ILE A 3 52.10 -62.14 30.88
N MET A 4 52.72 -61.19 30.18
CA MET A 4 52.06 -60.02 29.61
C MET A 4 51.27 -60.46 28.39
N VAL A 5 49.94 -60.44 28.50
CA VAL A 5 49.01 -60.66 27.39
C VAL A 5 48.72 -59.31 26.75
N ASN A 6 49.38 -59.03 25.62
CA ASN A 6 49.05 -57.91 24.73
C ASN A 6 48.01 -58.39 23.71
N ILE A 7 46.75 -58.04 23.93
CA ILE A 7 45.67 -58.22 22.96
C ILE A 7 45.73 -57.03 21.99
N ILE A 8 46.20 -57.28 20.77
CA ILE A 8 46.13 -56.33 19.66
C ILE A 8 44.69 -56.38 19.11
N LEU A 9 43.90 -55.36 19.44
CA LEU A 9 42.64 -55.06 18.75
C LEU A 9 42.99 -54.43 17.39
N VAL A 10 42.77 -55.19 16.32
CA VAL A 10 42.79 -54.67 14.94
C VAL A 10 41.44 -53.99 14.69
N PRO A 11 41.38 -52.68 14.36
CA PRO A 11 40.14 -52.06 13.94
C PRO A 11 39.81 -52.52 12.51
N LEU A 12 38.69 -53.25 12.39
CA LEU A 12 38.06 -53.62 11.13
C LEU A 12 37.38 -52.38 10.53
N TRP A 13 38.15 -51.52 9.86
CA TRP A 13 37.61 -50.37 9.11
C TRP A 13 38.16 -50.39 7.68
N THR A 14 37.55 -51.23 6.84
CA THR A 14 37.59 -51.01 5.39
C THR A 14 36.25 -51.35 4.79
N ALA A 15 35.79 -50.46 3.92
CA ALA A 15 34.66 -50.57 3.00
C ALA A 15 33.26 -50.30 3.57
N MET A 16 33.00 -49.03 3.90
CA MET A 16 31.70 -48.44 3.59
C MET A 16 31.85 -47.50 2.39
N ALA A 17 31.21 -47.93 1.29
CA ALA A 17 30.68 -47.14 0.19
C ALA A 17 31.64 -46.30 -0.67
N ILE A 18 32.35 -46.98 -1.57
CA ILE A 18 32.36 -46.58 -2.98
C ILE A 18 31.96 -47.83 -3.75
N GLN A 19 30.68 -47.97 -4.10
CA GLN A 19 30.31 -48.86 -5.19
C GLN A 19 30.58 -48.08 -6.48
N PRO A 20 31.62 -48.42 -7.26
CA PRO A 20 31.63 -47.98 -8.65
C PRO A 20 30.38 -48.56 -9.32
N ASN A 21 29.72 -47.76 -10.14
CA ASN A 21 28.54 -48.14 -10.90
C ASN A 21 28.70 -49.55 -11.48
N LEU A 22 27.76 -50.46 -11.17
CA LEU A 22 27.75 -51.89 -11.54
C LEU A 22 27.85 -52.16 -13.07
N LEU A 23 27.77 -51.10 -13.89
CA LEU A 23 27.79 -51.08 -15.35
C LEU A 23 29.10 -50.56 -15.95
N GLN A 24 29.89 -49.78 -15.20
CA GLN A 24 31.28 -49.50 -15.55
C GLN A 24 32.09 -50.81 -15.49
N ALA A 25 31.73 -51.69 -14.55
CA ALA A 25 32.21 -53.07 -14.46
C ALA A 25 31.78 -53.98 -15.64
N LYS A 26 30.82 -53.52 -16.48
CA LYS A 26 30.33 -54.23 -17.67
C LYS A 26 30.84 -53.63 -18.99
N GLY A 27 31.73 -52.62 -18.92
CA GLY A 27 32.34 -51.98 -20.08
C GLY A 27 31.43 -51.02 -20.87
N ILE A 28 30.27 -50.63 -20.34
CA ILE A 28 29.37 -49.68 -21.02
C ILE A 28 29.82 -48.26 -20.69
N GLN A 29 30.50 -47.64 -21.64
CA GLN A 29 30.90 -46.23 -21.58
C GLN A 29 29.76 -45.34 -22.11
N VAL A 30 29.39 -44.32 -21.33
CA VAL A 30 28.44 -43.28 -21.76
C VAL A 30 29.25 -42.07 -22.22
N LEU A 31 29.09 -41.71 -23.48
CA LEU A 31 29.85 -40.64 -24.11
C LEU A 31 29.10 -39.30 -24.03
N PRO A 32 29.82 -38.19 -23.79
CA PRO A 32 29.22 -36.86 -23.74
C PRO A 32 28.66 -36.44 -25.11
N PRO A 33 27.62 -35.60 -25.14
CA PRO A 33 27.10 -35.04 -26.39
C PRO A 33 28.17 -34.20 -27.08
N VAL A 34 28.03 -34.02 -28.40
CA VAL A 34 29.00 -33.27 -29.22
C VAL A 34 28.36 -32.02 -29.80
N ASN A 35 29.18 -31.01 -30.14
CA ASN A 35 28.73 -29.72 -30.69
C ASN A 35 27.67 -29.04 -29.82
N PHE A 36 27.87 -29.02 -28.50
CA PHE A 36 27.04 -28.22 -27.63
C PHE A 36 27.31 -26.74 -27.94
N THR A 37 26.24 -25.96 -28.13
CA THR A 37 26.30 -24.57 -28.55
C THR A 37 25.18 -23.79 -27.88
N LEU A 38 25.48 -22.52 -27.59
CA LEU A 38 24.54 -21.55 -27.05
C LEU A 38 24.33 -20.44 -28.08
N THR A 39 23.07 -20.19 -28.44
CA THR A 39 22.73 -19.18 -29.45
C THR A 39 21.63 -18.27 -28.94
N VAL A 40 21.86 -16.95 -28.98
CA VAL A 40 20.83 -15.97 -28.60
C VAL A 40 19.87 -15.81 -29.77
N THR A 41 18.62 -16.21 -29.59
CA THR A 41 17.59 -16.21 -30.64
C THR A 41 16.68 -14.99 -30.58
N ALA A 42 16.48 -14.43 -29.39
CA ALA A 42 15.70 -13.22 -29.14
C ALA A 42 16.14 -12.54 -27.83
N LEU A 43 15.54 -11.39 -27.49
CA LEU A 43 15.80 -10.71 -26.21
C LEU A 43 15.53 -11.63 -25.03
N ALA A 44 16.51 -11.80 -24.14
CA ALA A 44 16.44 -12.73 -23.02
C ALA A 44 16.02 -14.16 -23.43
N GLU A 45 16.40 -14.63 -24.63
CA GLU A 45 16.13 -15.99 -25.09
C GLU A 45 17.39 -16.66 -25.64
N VAL A 46 17.71 -17.84 -25.11
CA VAL A 46 18.84 -18.66 -25.53
C VAL A 46 18.39 -20.04 -25.97
N LEU A 47 18.88 -20.47 -27.12
CA LEU A 47 18.76 -21.82 -27.64
C LEU A 47 20.03 -22.61 -27.33
N LEU A 48 19.87 -23.64 -26.52
CA LEU A 48 20.83 -24.69 -26.25
C LEU A 48 20.66 -25.75 -27.34
N HIS A 49 21.73 -26.08 -28.06
CA HIS A 49 21.68 -27.07 -29.12
C HIS A 49 22.91 -27.98 -29.07
N TRP A 50 22.71 -29.29 -29.21
CA TRP A 50 23.77 -30.29 -29.23
C TRP A 50 23.45 -31.42 -30.20
N LYS A 51 24.40 -32.33 -30.42
CA LYS A 51 24.20 -33.56 -31.19
C LYS A 51 24.51 -34.79 -30.34
N PRO A 52 23.81 -35.91 -30.57
CA PRO A 52 24.18 -37.19 -29.98
C PRO A 52 25.62 -37.54 -30.37
N ASN A 53 26.35 -38.18 -29.47
CA ASN A 53 27.69 -38.65 -29.79
C ASN A 53 27.60 -39.77 -30.85
N PRO A 54 28.29 -39.66 -32.00
CA PRO A 54 28.20 -40.66 -33.07
C PRO A 54 28.74 -42.04 -32.65
N ASP A 55 29.66 -42.07 -31.69
CA ASP A 55 30.28 -43.30 -31.19
C ASP A 55 29.45 -43.97 -30.09
N GLN A 56 28.32 -43.36 -29.69
CA GLN A 56 27.43 -43.93 -28.69
C GLN A 56 26.64 -45.11 -29.26
N GLN A 57 26.63 -46.22 -28.53
CA GLN A 57 25.87 -47.42 -28.89
C GLN A 57 24.36 -47.13 -28.97
N GLN A 58 23.75 -47.42 -30.13
CA GLN A 58 22.37 -47.04 -30.47
C GLN A 58 21.26 -47.88 -29.81
N ASN A 59 21.62 -48.89 -29.01
CA ASN A 59 20.67 -49.85 -28.46
C ASN A 59 19.94 -49.35 -27.20
N TYR A 60 20.25 -48.14 -26.74
CA TYR A 60 19.75 -47.59 -25.49
C TYR A 60 18.93 -46.32 -25.75
N THR A 61 17.91 -46.10 -24.93
CA THR A 61 17.18 -44.84 -24.89
C THR A 61 18.09 -43.77 -24.29
N VAL A 62 18.52 -42.82 -25.12
CA VAL A 62 19.35 -41.69 -24.71
C VAL A 62 18.47 -40.59 -24.12
N ILE A 63 18.84 -40.12 -22.93
CA ILE A 63 18.28 -38.94 -22.27
C ILE A 63 19.43 -37.98 -22.04
N TYR A 64 19.14 -36.69 -21.95
CA TYR A 64 20.11 -35.65 -21.62
C TYR A 64 19.72 -35.00 -20.31
N ASP A 65 20.70 -34.78 -19.46
CA ASP A 65 20.59 -34.02 -18.23
C ASP A 65 21.22 -32.65 -18.49
N VAL A 66 20.41 -31.61 -18.34
CA VAL A 66 20.80 -30.23 -18.62
C VAL A 66 20.78 -29.44 -17.32
N GLU A 67 21.88 -28.77 -17.02
CA GLU A 67 22.00 -27.87 -15.88
C GLU A 67 22.31 -26.46 -16.38
N ILE A 68 21.45 -25.51 -16.06
CA ILE A 68 21.75 -24.08 -16.16
C ILE A 68 22.51 -23.73 -14.88
N ILE A 69 23.73 -23.22 -15.03
CA ILE A 69 24.62 -22.83 -13.93
C ILE A 69 24.37 -21.37 -13.53
N SER A 70 24.18 -20.51 -14.53
CA SER A 70 23.98 -19.06 -14.37
C SER A 70 23.03 -18.56 -15.47
N PRO A 71 22.10 -17.61 -15.20
CA PRO A 71 21.99 -16.79 -13.98
C PRO A 71 21.18 -17.41 -12.83
N VAL A 72 20.31 -18.39 -13.12
CA VAL A 72 19.48 -19.07 -12.13
C VAL A 72 19.69 -20.56 -12.29
N GLN A 73 20.07 -21.24 -11.21
CA GLN A 73 20.34 -22.68 -11.26
C GLN A 73 19.04 -23.46 -11.54
N GLU A 74 19.04 -24.25 -12.61
CA GLU A 74 17.92 -25.09 -13.04
C GLU A 74 18.48 -26.42 -13.56
N MET A 75 17.88 -27.54 -13.18
CA MET A 75 18.22 -28.86 -13.73
C MET A 75 16.98 -29.56 -14.27
N TYR A 76 17.12 -30.22 -15.42
CA TYR A 76 16.04 -30.98 -16.04
C TYR A 76 16.54 -32.05 -17.02
N ASP A 77 15.76 -33.14 -17.12
CA ASP A 77 15.99 -34.21 -18.09
C ASP A 77 15.21 -33.91 -19.40
N THR A 78 15.81 -34.16 -20.57
CA THR A 78 15.14 -34.07 -21.88
C THR A 78 15.57 -35.18 -22.84
N LYS A 79 14.69 -35.54 -23.77
CA LYS A 79 15.01 -36.47 -24.88
C LYS A 79 15.37 -35.73 -26.17
N HIS A 80 15.13 -34.43 -26.22
CA HIS A 80 15.42 -33.60 -27.37
C HIS A 80 16.90 -33.24 -27.41
N THR A 81 17.41 -32.87 -28.59
CA THR A 81 18.79 -32.41 -28.78
C THR A 81 18.90 -30.88 -28.80
N HIS A 82 17.85 -30.21 -28.32
CA HIS A 82 17.80 -28.78 -28.15
C HIS A 82 16.86 -28.42 -27.00
N SER A 83 17.07 -27.23 -26.44
CA SER A 83 16.21 -26.64 -25.41
C SER A 83 16.27 -25.13 -25.53
N THR A 84 15.13 -24.45 -25.42
CA THR A 84 15.07 -22.99 -25.39
C THR A 84 14.77 -22.52 -23.98
N ARG A 85 15.42 -21.44 -23.56
CA ARG A 85 15.23 -20.84 -22.24
C ARG A 85 15.06 -19.33 -22.36
N THR A 86 14.05 -18.81 -21.67
CA THR A 86 13.84 -17.37 -21.52
C THR A 86 14.43 -16.93 -20.18
N VAL A 87 15.57 -16.24 -20.22
CA VAL A 87 16.37 -15.85 -19.05
C VAL A 87 17.11 -14.56 -19.33
N VAL A 88 17.46 -13.82 -18.28
CA VAL A 88 18.30 -12.62 -18.35
C VAL A 88 19.70 -12.99 -18.90
N LEU A 89 20.21 -12.26 -19.89
CA LEU A 89 21.50 -12.57 -20.54
C LEU A 89 22.58 -11.51 -20.36
N HIS A 90 22.26 -10.33 -19.82
CA HIS A 90 23.22 -9.22 -19.77
C HIS A 90 24.47 -9.49 -18.91
N ASP A 91 24.38 -10.39 -17.92
CA ASP A 91 25.51 -10.84 -17.09
C ASP A 91 26.14 -12.17 -17.53
N GLY A 92 25.77 -12.64 -18.72
CA GLY A 92 26.24 -13.89 -19.28
C GLY A 92 25.30 -15.04 -18.94
N PHE A 93 25.60 -16.21 -19.50
CA PHE A 93 24.80 -17.43 -19.32
C PHE A 93 25.73 -18.63 -19.40
N SER A 94 25.62 -19.56 -18.46
CA SER A 94 26.45 -20.76 -18.44
C SER A 94 25.55 -21.97 -18.23
N ALA A 95 25.76 -22.99 -19.06
CA ALA A 95 25.03 -24.23 -18.98
C ALA A 95 25.95 -25.41 -19.24
N GLN A 96 25.60 -26.55 -18.69
CA GLN A 96 26.27 -27.81 -18.95
C GLN A 96 25.27 -28.92 -19.25
N ILE A 97 25.74 -29.90 -20.02
CA ILE A 97 24.93 -31.02 -20.47
C ILE A 97 25.72 -32.32 -20.40
N ARG A 98 25.03 -33.40 -20.05
CA ARG A 98 25.58 -34.76 -20.14
C ARG A 98 24.56 -35.73 -20.71
N THR A 99 25.05 -36.82 -21.26
CA THR A 99 24.24 -37.95 -21.72
C THR A 99 23.91 -38.83 -20.52
N LEU A 100 22.63 -39.20 -20.36
CA LEU A 100 22.15 -40.20 -19.41
C LEU A 100 21.67 -41.45 -20.15
N LEU A 101 22.14 -42.63 -19.72
CA LEU A 101 21.56 -43.91 -20.08
C LEU A 101 20.82 -44.52 -18.89
N PHE A 102 19.64 -45.06 -19.18
CA PHE A 102 18.84 -45.81 -18.22
C PHE A 102 19.05 -47.31 -18.43
N TYR A 103 19.49 -48.01 -17.39
CA TYR A 103 19.63 -49.46 -17.41
C TYR A 103 19.26 -50.04 -16.04
N ASN A 104 18.34 -51.03 -16.01
CA ASN A 104 17.90 -51.74 -14.81
C ASN A 104 17.75 -50.83 -13.57
N SER A 105 16.97 -49.76 -13.71
CA SER A 105 16.67 -48.78 -12.65
C SER A 105 17.84 -47.91 -12.15
N SER A 106 19.00 -47.99 -12.80
CA SER A 106 20.17 -47.12 -12.54
C SER A 106 20.36 -46.14 -13.68
N LYS A 107 20.67 -44.87 -13.34
CA LYS A 107 21.07 -43.83 -14.30
C LYS A 107 22.60 -43.75 -14.33
N ILE A 108 23.18 -43.71 -15.53
CA ILE A 108 24.61 -43.46 -15.71
C ILE A 108 24.77 -42.25 -16.60
N GLY A 109 25.56 -41.29 -16.12
CA GLY A 109 25.92 -40.10 -16.88
C GLY A 109 27.29 -40.22 -17.55
N SER A 110 27.44 -39.56 -18.69
CA SER A 110 28.75 -39.16 -19.19
C SER A 110 29.36 -38.05 -18.34
N GLU A 111 30.59 -37.66 -18.68
CA GLU A 111 31.14 -36.36 -18.29
C GLU A 111 30.25 -35.21 -18.78
N TRP A 112 30.37 -34.06 -18.10
CA TRP A 112 29.68 -32.82 -18.46
C TRP A 112 30.40 -32.10 -19.61
N VAL A 113 29.61 -31.51 -20.49
CA VAL A 113 30.08 -30.55 -21.51
C VAL A 113 29.48 -29.21 -21.15
N THR A 114 30.34 -28.22 -20.93
CA THR A 114 29.95 -26.88 -20.50
C THR A 114 30.19 -25.90 -21.63
N GLU A 115 29.24 -24.98 -21.80
CA GLU A 115 29.35 -23.85 -22.73
C GLU A 115 28.87 -22.58 -22.02
N GLU A 116 29.43 -21.44 -22.42
CA GLU A 116 29.17 -20.16 -21.78
C GLU A 116 29.00 -19.03 -22.80
N LEU A 117 28.02 -18.15 -22.55
CA LEU A 117 27.89 -16.85 -23.18
C LEU A 117 28.52 -15.81 -22.26
N PRO A 118 29.50 -15.02 -22.74
CA PRO A 118 30.13 -14.00 -21.93
C PRO A 118 29.13 -12.90 -21.57
N ALA A 119 29.37 -12.25 -20.43
CA ALA A 119 28.61 -11.06 -20.05
C ALA A 119 28.73 -9.96 -21.12
N LEU A 120 27.65 -9.21 -21.31
CA LEU A 120 27.66 -8.06 -22.22
C LEU A 120 28.62 -6.99 -21.67
N ALA A 121 29.34 -6.34 -22.58
CA ALA A 121 30.37 -5.36 -22.26
C ALA A 121 29.80 -4.11 -21.56
N GLY A 122 30.64 -3.45 -20.77
CA GLY A 122 30.31 -2.25 -20.00
C GLY A 122 30.53 -2.45 -18.51
N ASP A 123 30.85 -1.36 -17.81
CA ASP A 123 30.99 -1.37 -16.35
C ASP A 123 29.61 -1.43 -15.68
N ALA A 124 29.46 -2.20 -14.60
CA ALA A 124 28.19 -2.33 -13.89
C ALA A 124 27.61 -0.98 -13.44
N GLU A 125 28.45 -0.01 -13.05
CA GLU A 125 28.00 1.33 -12.63
C GLU A 125 27.52 2.22 -13.78
N THR A 126 27.72 1.82 -15.04
CA THR A 126 27.16 2.50 -16.22
C THR A 126 25.75 2.01 -16.57
N SER A 127 25.35 0.84 -16.06
CA SER A 127 24.03 0.26 -16.29
C SER A 127 22.93 1.14 -15.70
N VAL A 128 21.73 1.07 -16.29
CA VAL A 128 20.56 1.75 -15.73
C VAL A 128 20.16 1.13 -14.40
N THR A 129 19.57 1.94 -13.53
CA THR A 129 19.13 1.51 -12.19
C THR A 129 17.66 1.83 -11.98
N ASN A 130 17.02 1.12 -11.04
CA ASN A 130 15.59 1.29 -10.70
C ASN A 130 14.67 1.23 -11.92
N LEU A 131 14.91 0.26 -12.82
CA LEU A 131 13.99 0.00 -13.92
C LEU A 131 12.66 -0.50 -13.35
N PHE A 132 11.59 0.24 -13.62
CA PHE A 132 10.23 -0.19 -13.33
C PHE A 132 9.34 0.06 -14.54
N CYS A 133 8.39 -0.85 -14.75
CA CYS A 133 7.42 -0.77 -15.82
C CYS A 133 6.02 -0.99 -15.28
N ILE A 134 5.04 -0.35 -15.92
CA ILE A 134 3.62 -0.48 -15.60
C ILE A 134 2.84 -0.67 -16.91
N VAL A 135 2.00 -1.69 -16.93
CA VAL A 135 1.03 -1.93 -18.01
C VAL A 135 -0.29 -1.28 -17.64
N TYR A 136 -0.84 -0.46 -18.54
CA TYR A 136 -2.16 0.13 -18.42
C TYR A 136 -3.06 -0.39 -19.53
N THR A 137 -4.30 -0.74 -19.19
CA THR A 137 -5.32 -1.17 -20.15
C THR A 137 -6.30 -0.02 -20.39
N ALA A 138 -6.29 0.57 -21.59
CA ALA A 138 -7.20 1.66 -21.93
C ALA A 138 -8.59 1.14 -22.37
N SER A 139 -9.51 2.07 -22.67
CA SER A 139 -10.79 1.74 -23.32
C SER A 139 -10.57 0.92 -24.59
N TYR A 140 -11.47 -0.03 -24.86
CA TYR A 140 -11.33 -1.05 -25.93
C TYR A 140 -10.26 -2.13 -25.70
N ASN A 141 -9.77 -2.29 -24.46
CA ASN A 141 -8.77 -3.31 -24.07
C ASN A 141 -7.44 -3.18 -24.83
N THR A 142 -7.03 -1.96 -25.18
CA THR A 142 -5.72 -1.70 -25.78
C THR A 142 -4.68 -1.49 -24.68
N PRO A 143 -3.68 -2.36 -24.56
CA PRO A 143 -2.64 -2.20 -23.55
C PRO A 143 -1.58 -1.19 -24.00
N SER A 144 -1.05 -0.49 -23.01
CA SER A 144 0.08 0.43 -23.12
C SER A 144 1.11 0.07 -22.06
N LEU A 145 2.37 0.34 -22.34
CA LEU A 145 3.49 0.00 -21.46
C LEU A 145 4.31 1.26 -21.19
N HIS A 146 4.41 1.64 -19.92
CA HIS A 146 5.22 2.78 -19.49
C HIS A 146 6.35 2.28 -18.61
N CYS A 147 7.59 2.63 -18.96
CA CYS A 147 8.77 2.26 -18.21
C CYS A 147 9.57 3.50 -17.84
N ASN A 148 10.19 3.49 -16.66
CA ASN A 148 11.14 4.53 -16.25
C ASN A 148 12.35 3.89 -15.57
N TRP A 149 13.48 4.57 -15.61
CA TRP A 149 14.73 4.16 -15.00
C TRP A 149 15.58 5.39 -14.66
N PHE A 150 16.62 5.19 -13.86
CA PHE A 150 17.66 6.17 -13.64
C PHE A 150 18.92 5.80 -14.45
N ALA A 151 19.60 6.81 -14.97
CA ALA A 151 20.91 6.62 -15.58
C ALA A 151 21.90 6.03 -14.56
N GLY A 152 22.86 5.25 -15.05
CA GLY A 152 23.92 4.69 -14.23
C GLY A 152 24.74 5.76 -13.53
N LYS A 153 25.24 5.45 -12.34
CA LYS A 153 26.02 6.38 -11.51
C LYS A 153 27.28 6.89 -12.23
N GLN A 154 27.94 6.02 -12.98
CA GLN A 154 29.12 6.35 -13.80
C GLN A 154 28.79 6.46 -15.29
N ALA A 155 27.51 6.46 -15.67
CA ALA A 155 27.14 6.67 -17.05
C ALA A 155 27.50 8.09 -17.49
N PRO A 156 28.30 8.26 -18.57
CA PRO A 156 28.64 9.57 -19.12
C PRO A 156 27.40 10.41 -19.44
N THR A 157 27.55 11.74 -19.42
CA THR A 157 26.44 12.66 -19.70
C THR A 157 25.95 12.58 -21.16
N ASP A 158 26.78 12.10 -22.08
CA ASP A 158 26.42 11.88 -23.49
C ASP A 158 25.75 10.52 -23.75
N THR A 159 25.42 9.75 -22.70
CA THR A 159 24.81 8.44 -22.85
C THR A 159 23.41 8.53 -23.44
N VAL A 160 23.19 7.79 -24.52
CA VAL A 160 21.87 7.61 -25.13
C VAL A 160 21.38 6.20 -24.81
N TYR A 161 20.30 6.11 -24.03
CA TYR A 161 19.64 4.85 -23.71
C TYR A 161 18.54 4.52 -24.71
N LEU A 162 18.41 3.24 -25.06
CA LEU A 162 17.38 2.72 -25.95
C LEU A 162 16.67 1.54 -25.28
N LEU A 163 15.35 1.59 -25.20
CA LEU A 163 14.55 0.52 -24.60
C LEU A 163 13.87 -0.31 -25.70
N PHE A 164 13.94 -1.62 -25.54
CA PHE A 164 13.21 -2.61 -26.32
C PHE A 164 12.36 -3.45 -25.38
N TYR A 165 11.14 -3.78 -25.78
CA TYR A 165 10.34 -4.80 -25.10
C TYR A 165 10.11 -5.99 -26.01
N ARG A 166 10.01 -7.18 -25.41
CA ARG A 166 9.55 -8.39 -26.07
C ARG A 166 8.38 -9.01 -25.31
N TYR A 167 7.35 -9.38 -26.06
CA TYR A 167 6.20 -10.14 -25.59
C TYR A 167 5.89 -11.25 -26.58
N ASN A 168 5.98 -12.51 -26.14
CA ASN A 168 6.00 -13.67 -27.02
C ASN A 168 7.07 -13.49 -28.14
N ASN A 169 6.63 -13.46 -29.41
CA ASN A 169 7.50 -13.30 -30.58
C ASN A 169 7.59 -11.85 -31.08
N TYR A 170 6.87 -10.92 -30.46
CA TYR A 170 6.88 -9.51 -30.86
C TYR A 170 7.98 -8.78 -30.10
N THR A 171 8.86 -8.09 -30.82
CA THR A 171 9.89 -7.23 -30.25
C THR A 171 9.78 -5.85 -30.87
N GLU A 172 9.75 -4.82 -30.04
CA GLU A 172 9.67 -3.43 -30.51
C GLU A 172 10.60 -2.52 -29.73
N GLN A 173 11.17 -1.54 -30.44
CA GLN A 173 11.89 -0.42 -29.84
C GLN A 173 10.90 0.65 -29.39
N CYS A 174 11.22 1.32 -28.28
CA CYS A 174 10.44 2.44 -27.79
C CYS A 174 10.30 3.57 -28.83
N PRO A 175 9.06 4.04 -29.08
CA PRO A 175 8.80 5.13 -30.01
C PRO A 175 8.81 6.52 -29.34
N ASP A 176 8.50 6.61 -28.04
CA ASP A 176 8.33 7.87 -27.31
C ASP A 176 9.11 7.85 -25.99
N TYR A 177 10.16 8.66 -25.90
CA TYR A 177 11.07 8.70 -24.76
C TYR A 177 10.84 9.93 -23.89
N LEU A 178 10.97 9.72 -22.58
CA LEU A 178 11.08 10.78 -21.59
C LEU A 178 12.56 11.07 -21.35
N GLN A 179 12.93 12.35 -21.39
CA GLN A 179 14.32 12.78 -21.26
C GLN A 179 14.58 13.53 -19.97
N ASP A 180 15.77 13.34 -19.41
CA ASP A 180 16.26 14.12 -18.28
C ASP A 180 16.83 15.48 -18.72
N LYS A 181 17.32 16.26 -17.75
CA LYS A 181 17.94 17.58 -18.01
C LYS A 181 19.16 17.56 -18.92
N TRP A 182 19.79 16.40 -19.12
CA TRP A 182 20.93 16.20 -20.02
C TRP A 182 20.52 15.58 -21.36
N GLN A 183 19.22 15.55 -21.66
CA GLN A 183 18.66 14.96 -22.88
C GLN A 183 18.92 13.44 -22.98
N ARG A 184 19.15 12.77 -21.85
CA ARG A 184 19.28 11.31 -21.81
C ARG A 184 17.90 10.70 -21.63
N ASN A 185 17.64 9.62 -22.37
CA ASN A 185 16.39 8.87 -22.23
C ASN A 185 16.36 8.17 -20.87
N VAL A 186 15.37 8.49 -20.05
CA VAL A 186 15.15 7.95 -18.68
C VAL A 186 13.76 7.36 -18.49
N GLY A 187 12.95 7.37 -19.55
CA GLY A 187 11.66 6.71 -19.58
C GLY A 187 11.19 6.45 -21.00
N CYS A 188 10.19 5.59 -21.12
CA CYS A 188 9.62 5.16 -22.39
C CYS A 188 8.11 4.97 -22.27
N ARG A 189 7.37 5.34 -23.33
CA ARG A 189 5.94 5.10 -23.45
C ARG A 189 5.62 4.37 -24.76
N PHE A 190 5.01 3.20 -24.65
CA PHE A 190 4.34 2.53 -25.76
C PHE A 190 2.84 2.79 -25.63
N SER A 191 2.28 3.62 -26.52
CA SER A 191 0.84 3.90 -26.51
C SER A 191 -0.03 2.68 -26.85
N LYS A 192 0.53 1.75 -27.64
CA LYS A 192 -0.10 0.48 -28.03
C LYS A 192 0.96 -0.61 -28.03
N THR A 193 0.63 -1.78 -27.50
CA THR A 193 1.53 -2.95 -27.48
C THR A 193 0.82 -4.21 -27.97
N TYR A 194 1.62 -5.25 -28.24
CA TYR A 194 1.13 -6.60 -28.53
C TYR A 194 0.81 -7.44 -27.29
N ILE A 195 0.91 -6.86 -26.09
CA ILE A 195 0.61 -7.55 -24.82
C ILE A 195 -0.86 -7.98 -24.85
N ASP A 196 -1.16 -9.22 -24.49
CA ASP A 196 -2.55 -9.70 -24.44
C ASP A 196 -3.06 -9.63 -23.00
N PRO A 197 -4.02 -8.73 -22.67
CA PRO A 197 -4.54 -8.60 -21.31
C PRO A 197 -5.26 -9.86 -20.80
N LYS A 198 -5.55 -10.84 -21.66
CA LYS A 198 -6.14 -12.14 -21.27
C LYS A 198 -5.09 -13.20 -20.90
N GLN A 199 -3.87 -13.10 -21.40
CA GLN A 199 -2.80 -14.07 -21.17
C GLN A 199 -2.04 -13.73 -19.87
N ILE A 200 -2.72 -13.98 -18.76
CA ILE A 200 -2.18 -13.72 -17.43
C ILE A 200 -0.94 -14.58 -17.18
N GLY A 201 0.10 -13.99 -16.57
CA GLY A 201 1.34 -14.68 -16.21
C GLY A 201 2.35 -14.82 -17.34
N THR A 202 2.05 -14.31 -18.54
CA THR A 202 3.05 -14.25 -19.62
C THR A 202 4.15 -13.26 -19.27
N LEU A 203 5.39 -13.63 -19.60
CA LEU A 203 6.57 -12.79 -19.35
C LEU A 203 6.63 -11.63 -20.34
N ILE A 204 6.90 -10.44 -19.82
CA ILE A 204 7.27 -9.25 -20.56
C ILE A 204 8.76 -9.03 -20.31
N ILE A 205 9.54 -9.05 -21.38
CA ILE A 205 10.99 -8.87 -21.33
C ILE A 205 11.28 -7.41 -21.67
N ILE A 206 12.06 -6.74 -20.84
CA ILE A 206 12.55 -5.38 -21.08
C ILE A 206 14.05 -5.42 -21.21
N HIS A 207 14.57 -4.86 -22.30
CA HIS A 207 15.99 -4.70 -22.55
C HIS A 207 16.29 -3.21 -22.71
N VAL A 208 17.19 -2.67 -21.88
CA VAL A 208 17.67 -1.29 -21.99
C VAL A 208 19.14 -1.33 -22.40
N ASN A 209 19.40 -0.87 -23.62
CA ASN A 209 20.75 -0.70 -24.14
C ASN A 209 21.22 0.76 -23.95
N GLY A 210 22.52 0.99 -24.05
CA GLY A 210 23.09 2.33 -23.98
C GLY A 210 24.30 2.49 -24.89
N SER A 211 24.54 3.72 -25.34
CA SER A 211 25.74 4.06 -26.09
C SER A 211 26.29 5.40 -25.64
N SER A 212 27.62 5.51 -25.57
CA SER A 212 28.35 6.74 -25.25
C SER A 212 29.66 6.74 -26.04
N LYS A 213 30.22 7.93 -26.29
CA LYS A 213 31.55 8.07 -26.91
C LYS A 213 32.69 7.77 -25.93
N HIS A 214 32.41 7.85 -24.62
CA HIS A 214 33.44 7.86 -23.58
C HIS A 214 33.54 6.54 -22.80
N ALA A 215 32.48 5.74 -22.78
CA ALA A 215 32.45 4.46 -22.08
C ALA A 215 31.50 3.47 -22.77
N ALA A 216 31.81 2.18 -22.64
CA ALA A 216 30.85 1.12 -22.93
C ALA A 216 29.78 1.10 -21.83
N ILE A 217 28.51 1.14 -22.23
CA ILE A 217 27.38 1.16 -21.31
C ILE A 217 26.87 -0.26 -21.13
N LYS A 218 26.84 -0.74 -19.89
CA LYS A 218 26.33 -2.07 -19.55
C LYS A 218 24.82 -2.13 -19.83
N PRO A 219 24.34 -3.03 -20.70
CA PRO A 219 22.91 -3.22 -20.92
C PRO A 219 22.24 -3.84 -19.70
N LEU A 220 20.94 -3.59 -19.53
CA LEU A 220 20.11 -4.24 -18.52
C LEU A 220 18.98 -5.01 -19.19
N GLU A 221 18.75 -6.23 -18.72
CA GLU A 221 17.56 -7.02 -19.06
C GLU A 221 16.79 -7.40 -17.80
N GLN A 222 15.47 -7.29 -17.85
CA GLN A 222 14.59 -7.67 -16.75
C GLN A 222 13.33 -8.34 -17.27
N LEU A 223 12.91 -9.40 -16.59
CA LEU A 223 11.71 -10.16 -16.88
C LEU A 223 10.64 -9.77 -15.87
N PHE A 224 9.47 -9.36 -16.37
CA PHE A 224 8.31 -9.05 -15.56
C PHE A 224 7.18 -10.02 -15.86
N ASN A 225 6.52 -10.55 -14.83
CA ASN A 225 5.25 -11.21 -15.00
C ASN A 225 4.18 -10.16 -15.28
N GLN A 226 3.37 -10.35 -16.33
CA GLN A 226 2.37 -9.35 -16.73
C GLN A 226 1.45 -8.92 -15.59
N ASP A 227 1.05 -9.85 -14.72
CA ASP A 227 0.15 -9.60 -13.61
C ASP A 227 0.77 -8.84 -12.42
N THR A 228 2.10 -8.82 -12.31
CA THR A 228 2.80 -8.07 -11.26
C THR A 228 3.03 -6.62 -11.64
N ILE A 229 3.00 -6.30 -12.94
CA ILE A 229 3.20 -4.94 -13.45
C ILE A 229 1.94 -4.29 -14.06
N GLU A 230 0.81 -4.99 -14.07
CA GLU A 230 -0.46 -4.40 -14.52
C GLU A 230 -1.06 -3.48 -13.45
N LYS A 231 -1.37 -2.24 -13.83
CA LYS A 231 -2.15 -1.33 -13.01
C LYS A 231 -3.63 -1.45 -13.35
N ILE A 232 -4.41 -1.95 -12.39
CA ILE A 232 -5.85 -2.16 -12.54
C ILE A 232 -6.58 -0.81 -12.61
N ASN A 233 -7.57 -0.71 -13.51
CA ASN A 233 -8.44 0.47 -13.60
C ASN A 233 -9.37 0.55 -12.40
N PRO A 234 -9.76 1.76 -11.95
CA PRO A 234 -10.80 1.89 -10.94
C PRO A 234 -12.13 1.25 -11.41
N PRO A 235 -12.96 0.76 -10.48
CA PRO A 235 -14.36 0.41 -10.77
C PRO A 235 -15.13 1.55 -11.43
N ARG A 236 -16.19 1.22 -12.15
CA ARG A 236 -17.01 2.21 -12.88
C ARG A 236 -18.44 2.20 -12.41
N ASN A 237 -19.19 3.26 -12.73
CA ASN A 237 -20.63 3.35 -12.50
C ASN A 237 -21.02 2.96 -11.06
N VAL A 238 -20.40 3.62 -10.08
CA VAL A 238 -20.75 3.44 -8.67
C VAL A 238 -22.13 4.03 -8.45
N THR A 239 -23.08 3.19 -8.06
CA THR A 239 -24.47 3.57 -7.81
C THR A 239 -24.88 3.19 -6.40
N ILE A 240 -25.84 3.92 -5.86
CA ILE A 240 -26.39 3.65 -4.53
C ILE A 240 -27.90 3.47 -4.66
N SER A 241 -28.41 2.43 -4.01
CA SER A 241 -29.83 2.16 -3.86
C SER A 241 -30.17 1.89 -2.40
N LEU A 242 -31.34 2.33 -1.97
CA LEU A 242 -31.87 2.00 -0.64
C LEU A 242 -32.67 0.70 -0.75
N GLU A 243 -32.18 -0.35 -0.09
CA GLU A 243 -32.90 -1.62 0.04
C GLU A 243 -33.42 -1.75 1.46
N GLN A 244 -34.72 -1.46 1.63
CA GLN A 244 -35.40 -1.45 2.93
C GLN A 244 -34.78 -0.44 3.91
N ASN A 245 -33.84 -0.90 4.73
CA ASN A 245 -33.17 -0.13 5.79
C ASN A 245 -31.64 -0.10 5.62
N ASP A 246 -31.12 -0.81 4.62
CA ASP A 246 -29.71 -0.87 4.28
C ASP A 246 -29.43 -0.07 3.01
N THR A 247 -28.25 0.53 2.97
CA THR A 247 -27.72 1.20 1.78
C THR A 247 -26.91 0.18 0.99
N LEU A 248 -27.38 -0.12 -0.21
CA LEU A 248 -26.69 -0.98 -1.17
C LEU A 248 -25.88 -0.12 -2.12
N VAL A 249 -24.57 -0.30 -2.11
CA VAL A 249 -23.62 0.28 -3.07
C VAL A 249 -23.31 -0.79 -4.11
N THR A 250 -23.45 -0.45 -5.39
CA THR A 250 -23.14 -1.34 -6.51
C THR A 250 -22.20 -0.65 -7.47
N TRP A 251 -21.37 -1.42 -8.17
CA TRP A 251 -20.42 -0.89 -9.15
C TRP A 251 -20.17 -1.89 -10.29
N GLU A 252 -19.78 -1.37 -11.45
CA GLU A 252 -19.25 -2.17 -12.54
C GLU A 252 -17.79 -2.55 -12.31
N LYS A 253 -17.41 -3.72 -12.86
CA LYS A 253 -16.03 -4.17 -12.87
C LYS A 253 -15.12 -3.18 -13.64
N PRO A 254 -13.81 -3.15 -13.33
CA PRO A 254 -12.83 -2.40 -14.09
C PRO A 254 -12.84 -2.69 -15.60
N ILE A 255 -12.35 -1.73 -16.38
CA ILE A 255 -12.04 -1.93 -17.81
C ILE A 255 -10.96 -3.00 -17.91
N SER A 256 -11.37 -4.18 -18.37
CA SER A 256 -10.52 -5.36 -18.53
C SER A 256 -11.30 -6.41 -19.33
N PRO A 257 -10.64 -7.26 -20.11
CA PRO A 257 -11.28 -8.42 -20.74
C PRO A 257 -11.66 -9.52 -19.72
N LEU A 258 -11.15 -9.46 -18.49
CA LEU A 258 -11.37 -10.49 -17.47
C LEU A 258 -12.78 -10.42 -16.88
N SER A 259 -13.26 -11.57 -16.39
CA SER A 259 -14.56 -11.69 -15.73
C SER A 259 -14.53 -11.11 -14.31
N LYS A 260 -15.71 -10.88 -13.71
CA LYS A 260 -15.85 -10.28 -12.37
C LYS A 260 -15.11 -11.04 -11.27
N ALA A 261 -15.01 -12.37 -11.39
CA ALA A 261 -14.37 -13.25 -10.41
C ALA A 261 -12.86 -13.02 -10.24
N TRP A 262 -12.22 -12.30 -11.17
CA TRP A 262 -10.80 -11.98 -11.11
C TRP A 262 -10.48 -10.76 -10.24
N PHE A 263 -11.50 -10.04 -9.76
CA PHE A 263 -11.33 -8.78 -9.06
C PHE A 263 -11.78 -8.90 -7.60
N CYS A 264 -11.01 -8.26 -6.74
CA CYS A 264 -11.37 -7.95 -5.36
C CYS A 264 -11.43 -6.44 -5.20
N TYR A 265 -12.18 -5.99 -4.20
CA TYR A 265 -12.45 -4.58 -3.99
C TYR A 265 -12.20 -4.19 -2.55
N GLU A 266 -11.76 -2.95 -2.37
CA GLU A 266 -11.82 -2.25 -1.10
C GLU A 266 -12.79 -1.09 -1.22
N VAL A 267 -13.69 -1.01 -0.25
CA VAL A 267 -14.69 0.05 -0.11
C VAL A 267 -14.31 0.83 1.13
N ILE A 268 -14.05 2.13 0.96
CA ILE A 268 -13.88 3.05 2.08
C ILE A 268 -15.12 3.93 2.20
N ILE A 269 -15.70 3.93 3.40
CA ILE A 269 -16.84 4.75 3.77
C ILE A 269 -16.37 5.71 4.85
N HIS A 270 -16.36 6.99 4.53
CA HIS A 270 -16.00 8.06 5.46
C HIS A 270 -17.27 8.78 5.92
N ASN A 271 -17.49 8.85 7.23
CA ASN A 271 -18.58 9.63 7.83
C ASN A 271 -18.11 11.07 8.08
N LEU A 272 -18.70 12.03 7.38
CA LEU A 272 -18.31 13.44 7.47
C LEU A 272 -18.74 14.11 8.80
N LYS A 273 -19.68 13.51 9.54
CA LYS A 273 -20.14 14.02 10.84
C LYS A 273 -19.18 13.63 11.96
N THR A 274 -18.75 12.37 11.99
CA THR A 274 -17.87 11.82 13.04
C THR A 274 -16.39 11.83 12.66
N GLY A 275 -16.05 11.99 11.37
CA GLY A 275 -14.68 11.91 10.86
C GLY A 275 -14.12 10.48 10.83
N THR A 276 -14.97 9.46 10.91
CA THR A 276 -14.55 8.05 11.01
C THR A 276 -14.52 7.37 9.64
N ASN A 277 -13.48 6.57 9.38
CA ASN A 277 -13.35 5.75 8.18
C ASN A 277 -13.65 4.28 8.49
N GLN A 278 -14.47 3.66 7.65
CA GLN A 278 -14.67 2.22 7.63
C GLN A 278 -14.11 1.66 6.31
N LEU A 279 -13.09 0.83 6.40
CA LEU A 279 -12.55 0.09 5.27
C LEU A 279 -13.13 -1.33 5.28
N SER A 280 -13.63 -1.79 4.14
CA SER A 280 -14.18 -3.14 3.99
C SER A 280 -13.75 -3.76 2.68
N LYS A 281 -13.48 -5.07 2.70
CA LYS A 281 -13.12 -5.84 1.50
C LYS A 281 -14.36 -6.55 0.96
N SER A 282 -14.52 -6.55 -0.36
CA SER A 282 -15.60 -7.27 -1.05
C SER A 282 -15.03 -8.00 -2.26
N THR A 283 -15.51 -9.21 -2.53
CA THR A 283 -15.25 -9.97 -3.77
C THR A 283 -16.41 -9.87 -4.75
N SER A 284 -17.52 -9.28 -4.31
CA SER A 284 -18.70 -9.00 -5.12
C SER A 284 -18.65 -7.58 -5.64
N ASN A 285 -19.45 -7.30 -6.68
CA ASN A 285 -19.64 -5.97 -7.24
C ASN A 285 -20.67 -5.13 -6.45
N ASP A 286 -20.89 -5.49 -5.20
CA ASP A 286 -21.81 -4.85 -4.28
C ASP A 286 -21.27 -4.83 -2.84
N PHE A 287 -21.82 -3.90 -2.07
CA PHE A 287 -21.58 -3.77 -0.64
C PHE A 287 -22.80 -3.18 0.05
N LYS A 288 -23.24 -3.81 1.14
CA LYS A 288 -24.36 -3.33 1.96
C LYS A 288 -23.85 -2.80 3.28
N PHE A 289 -24.33 -1.63 3.68
CA PHE A 289 -24.06 -1.08 5.00
C PHE A 289 -25.26 -0.29 5.52
N ARG A 290 -25.32 -0.15 6.85
CA ARG A 290 -26.37 0.61 7.51
C ARG A 290 -25.93 2.05 7.70
N MET A 291 -26.71 2.97 7.17
CA MET A 291 -26.45 4.41 7.24
C MET A 291 -27.15 5.05 8.45
N ASP A 292 -26.47 5.97 9.12
CA ASP A 292 -27.13 6.93 10.00
C ASP A 292 -27.71 8.07 9.14
N VAL A 293 -29.04 8.18 9.12
CA VAL A 293 -29.78 9.17 8.32
C VAL A 293 -29.38 10.61 8.66
N THR A 294 -28.81 10.85 9.85
CA THR A 294 -28.37 12.18 10.28
C THR A 294 -26.94 12.54 9.86
N SER A 295 -26.25 11.63 9.17
CA SER A 295 -24.86 11.77 8.78
C SER A 295 -24.72 11.79 7.26
N ARG A 296 -23.76 12.58 6.76
CA ARG A 296 -23.33 12.56 5.36
C ARG A 296 -22.10 11.66 5.22
N TYR A 297 -22.05 10.86 4.17
CA TYR A 297 -20.98 9.91 3.90
C TYR A 297 -20.33 10.18 2.54
N SER A 298 -19.03 9.88 2.43
CA SER A 298 -18.32 9.77 1.16
C SER A 298 -17.84 8.34 0.98
N ILE A 299 -18.14 7.78 -0.19
CA ILE A 299 -17.83 6.40 -0.53
C ILE A 299 -16.85 6.39 -1.70
N GLN A 300 -15.76 5.65 -1.54
CA GLN A 300 -14.80 5.40 -2.62
C GLN A 300 -14.49 3.92 -2.69
N ILE A 301 -14.22 3.43 -3.89
CA ILE A 301 -13.96 2.02 -4.15
C ILE A 301 -12.68 1.91 -4.97
N ARG A 302 -11.84 0.92 -4.67
CA ARG A 302 -10.70 0.54 -5.52
C ARG A 302 -10.70 -0.96 -5.77
N ALA A 303 -10.07 -1.39 -6.84
CA ALA A 303 -9.99 -2.78 -7.25
C ALA A 303 -8.54 -3.29 -7.27
N ASN A 304 -8.38 -4.59 -7.06
CA ASN A 304 -7.14 -5.32 -7.31
C ASN A 304 -7.49 -6.73 -7.84
N ARG A 305 -6.48 -7.51 -8.19
CA ARG A 305 -6.61 -8.92 -8.56
C ARG A 305 -6.93 -9.75 -7.31
N GLN A 306 -7.86 -10.69 -7.47
CA GLN A 306 -8.25 -11.61 -6.39
C GLN A 306 -7.16 -12.63 -6.05
N TYR A 307 -6.44 -13.14 -7.05
CA TYR A 307 -5.57 -14.31 -6.91
C TYR A 307 -4.08 -13.99 -6.77
N ASN A 308 -3.65 -12.80 -7.21
CA ASN A 308 -2.27 -12.33 -7.12
C ASN A 308 -2.29 -10.88 -6.60
N GLU A 309 -1.46 -10.55 -5.62
CA GLU A 309 -1.35 -9.18 -5.10
C GLU A 309 -0.58 -8.30 -6.10
N GLY A 310 -1.32 -7.65 -7.01
CA GLY A 310 -0.79 -6.66 -7.93
C GLY A 310 -0.97 -5.23 -7.40
N PHE A 311 -0.84 -4.25 -8.29
CA PHE A 311 -1.12 -2.85 -7.95
C PHE A 311 -2.62 -2.63 -7.75
N TRP A 312 -2.97 -2.07 -6.59
CA TRP A 312 -4.30 -1.50 -6.38
C TRP A 312 -4.58 -0.41 -7.42
N SER A 313 -5.82 -0.36 -7.90
CA SER A 313 -6.30 0.76 -8.69
C SER A 313 -6.27 2.05 -7.88
N GLU A 314 -6.35 3.17 -8.59
CA GLU A 314 -6.79 4.42 -7.95
C GLU A 314 -8.18 4.24 -7.34
N TRP A 315 -8.48 5.04 -6.34
CA TRP A 315 -9.84 5.13 -5.80
C TRP A 315 -10.77 5.76 -6.84
N THR A 316 -12.03 5.33 -6.87
CA THR A 316 -13.07 6.06 -7.60
C THR A 316 -13.22 7.48 -7.05
N ASP A 317 -13.79 8.36 -7.87
CA ASP A 317 -14.27 9.65 -7.40
C ASP A 317 -15.23 9.47 -6.21
N PRO A 318 -15.17 10.35 -5.21
CA PRO A 318 -16.00 10.23 -4.01
C PRO A 318 -17.47 10.42 -4.34
N LEU A 319 -18.27 9.41 -4.04
CA LEU A 319 -19.72 9.49 -4.12
C LEU A 319 -20.29 9.90 -2.76
N PHE A 320 -21.03 11.00 -2.73
CA PHE A 320 -21.62 11.54 -1.50
C PHE A 320 -23.07 11.14 -1.34
N ILE A 321 -23.46 10.77 -0.13
CA ILE A 321 -24.84 10.45 0.23
C ILE A 321 -25.17 10.91 1.65
N GLY A 322 -26.45 11.17 1.92
CA GLY A 322 -26.96 11.68 3.19
C GLY A 322 -27.10 13.20 3.20
N GLU A 323 -27.97 13.69 4.08
CA GLU A 323 -28.18 15.13 4.22
C GLU A 323 -27.13 15.75 5.13
N GLU A 324 -26.56 16.87 4.68
CA GLU A 324 -25.72 17.68 5.52
C GLU A 324 -26.61 18.44 6.52
N GLN A 325 -26.61 18.01 7.77
CA GLN A 325 -27.10 18.85 8.86
C GLN A 325 -26.26 20.13 8.84
N LYS A 326 -26.86 21.23 8.38
CA LYS A 326 -26.25 22.58 8.48
C LYS A 326 -25.93 22.81 9.96
N LYS A 327 -24.66 22.59 10.35
CA LYS A 327 -24.18 22.80 11.73
C LYS A 327 -24.69 24.15 12.23
N ASN A 328 -25.64 24.12 13.17
CA ASN A 328 -26.14 25.23 13.97
C ASN A 328 -26.07 26.62 13.32
N GLN A 329 -26.38 26.76 12.03
CA GLN A 329 -26.47 28.09 11.40
C GLN A 329 -27.57 28.89 12.09
N VAL A 330 -28.65 28.21 12.49
CA VAL A 330 -29.71 28.79 13.32
C VAL A 330 -29.20 29.17 14.71
N GLY A 331 -28.35 28.34 15.33
CA GLY A 331 -27.75 28.65 16.64
C GLY A 331 -26.82 29.87 16.59
N TRP A 332 -25.94 29.95 15.60
CA TRP A 332 -25.07 31.11 15.38
C TRP A 332 -25.86 32.37 15.02
N VAL A 333 -26.91 32.26 14.20
CA VAL A 333 -27.81 33.38 13.90
C VAL A 333 -28.56 33.83 15.14
N LEU A 334 -29.05 32.91 15.98
CA LEU A 334 -29.70 33.26 17.26
C LEU A 334 -28.74 33.93 18.23
N ILE A 335 -27.49 33.47 18.33
CA ILE A 335 -26.44 34.12 19.13
C ILE A 335 -26.13 35.52 18.59
N LEU A 336 -26.00 35.67 17.27
CA LEU A 336 -25.73 36.96 16.64
C LEU A 336 -26.89 37.94 16.85
N VAL A 337 -28.14 37.48 16.75
CA VAL A 337 -29.35 38.27 17.01
C VAL A 337 -29.44 38.67 18.48
N THR A 338 -29.18 37.77 19.41
CA THR A 338 -29.19 38.11 20.85
C THR A 338 -28.10 39.12 21.19
N VAL A 339 -26.88 38.93 20.70
CA VAL A 339 -25.77 39.86 20.90
C VAL A 339 -26.08 41.25 20.32
N THR A 340 -26.59 41.31 19.10
CA THR A 340 -26.98 42.60 18.47
C THR A 340 -28.10 43.28 19.23
N THR A 341 -29.13 42.56 19.69
CA THR A 341 -30.18 43.15 20.52
C THR A 341 -29.66 43.70 21.85
N CYS A 342 -28.72 43.01 22.52
CA CYS A 342 -28.08 43.51 23.74
C CYS A 342 -27.26 44.78 23.50
N PHE A 343 -26.53 44.87 22.37
CA PHE A 343 -25.81 46.09 22.04
C PHE A 343 -26.75 47.27 21.77
N ILE A 344 -27.87 47.04 21.09
CA ILE A 344 -28.88 48.06 20.83
C ILE A 344 -29.53 48.54 22.13
N THR A 345 -29.89 47.65 23.05
CA THR A 345 -30.48 48.04 24.33
C THR A 345 -29.49 48.82 25.21
N LEU A 346 -28.22 48.41 25.24
CA LEU A 346 -27.16 49.15 25.93
C LEU A 346 -26.93 50.54 25.31
N PHE A 347 -26.92 50.63 23.99
CA PHE A 347 -26.78 51.91 23.28
C PHE A 347 -27.96 52.84 23.56
N ILE A 348 -29.20 52.32 23.54
CA ILE A 348 -30.40 53.07 23.90
C ILE A 348 -30.35 53.49 25.37
N ALA A 349 -29.94 52.63 26.30
CA ALA A 349 -29.82 52.97 27.72
C ALA A 349 -28.77 54.08 27.95
N MET A 350 -27.62 53.98 27.27
CA MET A 350 -26.56 55.01 27.31
C MET A 350 -27.01 56.32 26.67
N ALA A 351 -27.71 56.27 25.54
CA ALA A 351 -28.31 57.45 24.90
C ALA A 351 -29.39 58.08 25.80
N CYS A 352 -30.25 57.29 26.44
CA CYS A 352 -31.24 57.77 27.41
C CYS A 352 -30.58 58.42 28.63
N LYS A 353 -29.43 57.88 29.07
CA LYS A 353 -28.63 58.45 30.16
C LYS A 353 -27.91 59.74 29.73
N MET A 354 -27.35 59.79 28.53
CA MET A 354 -26.69 60.97 27.96
C MET A 354 -27.68 62.10 27.62
N CYS A 355 -28.88 61.77 27.13
CA CYS A 355 -29.86 62.76 26.68
C CYS A 355 -30.74 63.32 27.81
N HIS A 356 -30.52 62.96 29.08
CA HIS A 356 -31.27 63.52 30.22
C HIS A 356 -32.82 63.36 30.12
N LEU A 357 -33.33 62.45 29.27
CA LEU A 357 -34.78 62.33 29.01
C LEU A 357 -35.58 61.80 30.22
N TRP A 358 -34.92 61.18 31.20
CA TRP A 358 -35.56 60.82 32.48
C TRP A 358 -36.04 62.04 33.27
N SER A 359 -35.45 63.23 33.05
CA SER A 359 -35.90 64.47 33.70
C SER A 359 -37.17 65.08 33.08
N ARG A 360 -37.63 64.58 31.92
CA ARG A 360 -38.86 65.05 31.26
C ARG A 360 -40.07 64.13 31.42
N LEU A 361 -39.87 62.86 31.77
CA LEU A 361 -40.98 61.91 31.97
C LEU A 361 -41.35 61.71 33.45
N PHE A 362 -40.48 62.07 34.39
CA PHE A 362 -40.79 62.10 35.83
C PHE A 362 -40.25 63.40 36.45
N PRO A 363 -41.08 64.45 36.64
CA PRO A 363 -40.66 65.62 37.39
C PRO A 363 -40.39 65.21 38.86
N PRO A 364 -39.35 65.75 39.51
CA PRO A 364 -39.14 65.53 40.94
C PRO A 364 -40.34 66.09 41.72
N ILE A 365 -40.92 65.28 42.60
CA ILE A 365 -42.03 65.70 43.49
C ILE A 365 -41.52 66.86 44.35
N PRO A 366 -42.21 68.02 44.37
CA PRO A 366 -41.80 69.15 45.20
C PRO A 366 -41.97 68.81 46.68
N THR A 367 -40.89 69.04 47.44
CA THR A 367 -40.87 68.94 48.89
C THR A 367 -41.78 70.00 49.52
N PRO A 368 -42.73 69.62 50.41
CA PRO A 368 -43.55 70.60 51.10
C PRO A 368 -42.75 71.35 52.18
N LYS A 369 -42.96 72.66 52.25
CA LYS A 369 -42.49 73.54 53.33
C LYS A 369 -43.01 73.03 54.68
N ASN A 370 -42.08 72.78 55.59
CA ASN A 370 -42.33 72.55 57.01
C ASN A 370 -43.10 73.72 57.61
N ASN A 371 -44.32 73.48 58.13
CA ASN A 371 -45.01 74.32 59.12
C ASN A 371 -46.15 73.54 59.81
N LEU A 372 -45.85 72.34 60.31
CA LEU A 372 -46.72 71.59 61.23
C LEU A 372 -45.91 71.15 62.46
N LYS A 373 -45.09 72.06 62.99
CA LYS A 373 -44.24 71.83 64.16
C LYS A 373 -44.95 72.05 65.51
N ASP A 374 -46.24 72.43 65.51
CA ASP A 374 -46.95 72.83 66.73
C ASP A 374 -48.18 71.97 67.10
N LEU A 375 -48.43 70.83 66.44
CA LEU A 375 -49.62 70.01 66.76
C LEU A 375 -49.33 68.64 67.40
N PHE A 376 -48.06 68.30 67.65
CA PHE A 376 -47.71 67.07 68.37
C PHE A 376 -46.77 67.29 69.57
N SER A 377 -46.70 68.52 70.08
CA SER A 377 -46.10 68.79 71.39
C SER A 377 -47.19 68.82 72.47
N ALA A 378 -47.67 67.64 72.85
CA ALA A 378 -48.31 67.45 74.16
C ALA A 378 -48.09 66.02 74.67
N LYS A 379 -47.19 65.95 75.66
CA LYS A 379 -47.14 64.98 76.78
C LYS A 379 -46.69 63.56 76.44
N ASP A 380 -45.47 63.23 76.83
CA ASP A 380 -45.05 62.65 78.13
C ASP A 380 -44.81 61.16 77.83
N TYR A 381 -43.75 60.46 78.22
CA TYR A 381 -42.90 60.48 79.40
C TYR A 381 -41.62 59.68 79.06
N GLU A 382 -40.52 59.93 79.78
CA GLU A 382 -39.26 59.18 79.70
C GLU A 382 -39.46 57.66 79.84
N ILE A 383 -38.64 56.86 79.15
CA ILE A 383 -37.87 55.76 79.75
C ILE A 383 -36.71 55.37 78.82
N ARG A 384 -35.53 55.35 79.42
CA ARG A 384 -34.23 54.88 78.90
C ARG A 384 -34.12 53.37 79.10
N TYR A 385 -33.74 52.59 78.09
CA TYR A 385 -32.99 51.33 78.26
C TYR A 385 -32.19 50.94 77.00
N ASN A 386 -30.95 50.49 77.22
CA ASN A 386 -30.09 49.80 76.26
C ASN A 386 -30.55 48.34 76.10
N PHE A 387 -30.61 47.82 74.87
CA PHE A 387 -30.55 46.37 74.64
C PHE A 387 -30.07 46.02 73.23
N SER A 388 -29.12 45.10 73.21
CA SER A 388 -28.56 44.32 72.11
C SER A 388 -29.53 43.25 71.60
N LEU A 389 -29.69 43.06 70.28
CA LEU A 389 -29.93 41.78 69.56
C LEU A 389 -30.20 42.12 68.08
N ALA A 390 -29.39 41.63 67.13
CA ALA A 390 -29.57 40.40 66.35
C ALA A 390 -30.63 40.47 65.22
N PRO A 391 -30.27 40.18 63.95
CA PRO A 391 -31.24 39.95 62.87
C PRO A 391 -31.53 38.44 62.72
N HIS A 392 -32.82 38.06 62.66
CA HIS A 392 -33.22 36.70 62.29
C HIS A 392 -34.34 36.70 61.25
N ARG A 393 -34.02 36.05 60.12
CA ARG A 393 -34.84 35.26 59.20
C ARG A 393 -36.19 34.77 59.73
N GLU A 394 -37.15 34.63 58.83
CA GLU A 394 -38.04 33.46 58.67
C GLU A 394 -38.58 33.44 57.23
N CYS A 395 -39.05 32.39 56.56
CA CYS A 395 -38.98 30.91 56.53
C CYS A 395 -39.95 30.54 55.34
N TYR A 396 -40.04 29.37 54.69
CA TYR A 396 -40.12 27.98 55.17
C TYR A 396 -40.06 26.99 53.96
N THR A 397 -39.36 25.86 54.18
CA THR A 397 -39.57 24.45 53.71
C THR A 397 -39.72 24.02 52.24
N ARG A 398 -38.95 22.97 51.85
CA ARG A 398 -39.45 21.56 51.83
C ARG A 398 -38.34 20.47 51.82
N ALA A 399 -38.42 19.63 52.85
CA ALA A 399 -38.08 18.20 53.03
C ALA A 399 -36.75 17.56 52.55
N ARG A 400 -36.05 16.99 53.55
CA ARG A 400 -35.18 15.79 53.47
C ARG A 400 -36.02 14.51 53.46
N THR A 401 -35.46 13.44 52.95
CA THR A 401 -35.52 12.11 53.58
C THR A 401 -34.10 11.53 53.67
N TYR A 402 -33.78 11.04 54.85
CA TYR A 402 -32.61 10.24 55.22
C TYR A 402 -33.13 8.81 55.40
N THR A 403 -32.32 7.80 55.07
CA THR A 403 -32.35 6.51 55.77
C THR A 403 -30.92 6.09 56.07
N SER A 404 -30.79 5.53 57.27
CA SER A 404 -29.60 5.22 58.05
C SER A 404 -28.82 4.00 57.56
N GLU A 405 -27.56 3.96 58.00
CA GLU A 405 -26.76 2.83 58.47
C GLU A 405 -27.39 1.42 58.37
N THR A 406 -26.62 0.50 57.79
CA THR A 406 -26.22 -0.74 58.48
C THR A 406 -24.89 -1.23 57.90
N GLU A 407 -23.93 -1.49 58.78
CA GLU A 407 -22.72 -2.30 58.54
C GLU A 407 -23.11 -3.74 58.15
N THR A 408 -22.41 -4.34 57.19
CA THR A 408 -21.95 -5.75 57.21
C THR A 408 -21.03 -6.01 56.01
N GLU A 409 -19.74 -6.10 56.34
CA GLU A 409 -18.78 -7.16 56.01
C GLU A 409 -18.76 -7.88 54.64
N VAL A 410 -17.52 -8.06 54.16
CA VAL A 410 -16.97 -9.07 53.22
C VAL A 410 -16.96 -8.73 51.72
N GLY A 411 -15.75 -8.39 51.24
CA GLY A 411 -15.09 -9.27 50.26
C GLY A 411 -14.64 -8.66 48.93
N SER A 412 -13.34 -8.33 48.86
CA SER A 412 -12.45 -8.48 47.69
C SER A 412 -12.67 -7.53 46.50
N TYR A 413 -11.69 -7.06 45.72
CA TYR A 413 -10.22 -7.14 45.66
C TYR A 413 -9.82 -6.13 44.55
N ILE A 414 -8.68 -5.44 44.71
CA ILE A 414 -7.78 -4.87 43.66
C ILE A 414 -8.33 -3.68 42.82
N ASP A 415 -7.84 -2.44 43.03
CA ASP A 415 -6.56 -1.84 42.55
C ASP A 415 -6.61 -1.62 41.02
N ASP A 416 -6.23 -0.51 40.39
CA ASP A 416 -5.51 0.72 40.78
C ASP A 416 -5.55 1.67 39.55
N LEU A 417 -4.93 2.85 39.71
CA LEU A 417 -4.38 3.75 38.66
C LEU A 417 -5.31 4.81 38.03
N GLY A 418 -5.45 5.94 38.75
CA GLY A 418 -4.41 6.98 38.70
C GLY A 418 -4.20 7.70 37.37
N SER A 419 -4.96 8.79 37.19
CA SER A 419 -4.78 9.83 36.17
C SER A 419 -3.80 10.91 36.66
N TYR A 420 -2.78 11.23 35.86
CA TYR A 420 -2.09 12.52 35.89
C TYR A 420 -2.04 13.10 34.47
N ASN A 421 -2.62 14.30 34.34
CA ASN A 421 -2.43 15.22 33.23
C ASN A 421 -1.05 15.86 33.35
N GLU A 422 -0.38 16.10 32.22
CA GLU A 422 0.35 17.36 32.00
C GLU A 422 0.46 17.69 30.51
N ASP A 423 0.50 19.00 30.27
CA ASP A 423 0.26 19.72 29.03
C ASP A 423 1.40 19.61 27.99
N LEU A 424 1.06 19.77 26.70
CA LEU A 424 2.04 20.20 25.69
C LEU A 424 1.44 21.18 24.68
N TYR A 425 2.16 22.30 24.53
CA TYR A 425 1.93 23.49 23.71
C TYR A 425 1.86 23.22 22.20
N CYS A 426 1.10 24.04 21.48
CA CYS A 426 1.16 24.23 20.02
C CYS A 426 1.68 25.64 19.68
N GLU A 427 2.73 25.72 18.86
CA GLU A 427 3.21 26.96 18.24
C GLU A 427 2.51 27.23 16.90
N VAL A 428 2.20 28.51 16.67
CA VAL A 428 1.63 29.09 15.45
C VAL A 428 2.75 29.84 14.74
N LEU A 429 2.96 29.57 13.45
CA LEU A 429 3.85 30.34 12.57
C LEU A 429 3.02 31.32 11.73
N GLU A 430 3.28 32.61 11.93
CA GLU A 430 2.76 33.73 11.15
C GLU A 430 3.66 34.09 9.94
N ASP A 431 3.02 34.78 9.01
CA ASP A 431 3.44 35.28 7.71
C ASP A 431 4.73 36.11 7.68
N SER A 432 5.41 36.11 6.52
CA SER A 432 6.22 37.26 6.12
C SER A 432 6.07 37.53 4.61
N VAL A 433 5.63 38.76 4.33
CA VAL A 433 5.68 39.47 3.05
C VAL A 433 6.85 40.45 3.15
N ILE A 434 7.82 40.36 2.23
CA ILE A 434 8.49 41.48 1.55
C ILE A 434 8.80 41.03 0.11
#